data_AF-A0A2K3JUN6-F1
#
_entry.id   AF-A0A2K3JUN6-F1
#
_cell.length_a   1.000
_cell.length_b   1.000
_cell.length_c   1.000
_cell.angle_alpha   90.00
_cell.angle_beta   90.00
_cell.angle_gamma   90.00
#
_symmetry.space_group_name_H-M   'P 1'
#
loop_
_entity.id
_entity.type
_entity.pdbx_description
1 polymer ?
#
loop_
_entity_poly.entity_id
_entity_poly.type
_entity_poly.pdbx_seq_one_letter_code
_entity_poly.pdbx_strand_id
1 'polypeptide(L)'
;MLKVLNVAPTQLHPNSWAFVKAFEVMCLGFELEPSIGVFFSFYHIKNLKPQALVSLSSQPNRRLLSLYASNFKNFKNSFFRVRCGDQFPDLMYDEVEDPLFPFYWTNNPRLIKGAVFEALSDFEQDTVSFLDSYALMDT
;
A
#
# COMPACT_ATOMS: atom_id res chain seq x y z
N MET A 1 -3.19 3.32 -4.44
CA MET A 1 -3.16 1.91 -3.96
C MET A 1 -4.46 1.43 -3.33
N LEU A 2 -5.02 2.14 -2.34
CA LEU A 2 -6.25 1.71 -1.63
C LEU A 2 -7.49 1.55 -2.52
N LYS A 3 -7.70 2.45 -3.50
CA LYS A 3 -8.79 2.34 -4.50
C LYS A 3 -8.74 1.00 -5.24
N VAL A 4 -7.56 0.61 -5.71
CA VAL A 4 -7.33 -0.64 -6.46
C VAL A 4 -7.56 -1.88 -5.60
N LEU A 5 -7.15 -1.83 -4.32
CA LEU A 5 -7.43 -2.90 -3.37
C LEU A 5 -8.90 -2.97 -2.96
N ASN A 6 -9.68 -1.92 -3.21
CA ASN A 6 -11.03 -1.74 -2.69
C ASN A 6 -11.06 -1.91 -1.16
N VAL A 7 -10.13 -1.27 -0.45
CA VAL A 7 -9.94 -1.42 1.00
C VAL A 7 -9.85 -0.04 1.65
N ALA A 8 -10.59 0.16 2.73
CA ALA A 8 -10.43 1.36 3.55
C ALA A 8 -9.12 1.34 4.35
N PRO A 9 -8.50 2.50 4.65
CA PRO A 9 -7.28 2.54 5.47
C PRO A 9 -7.42 1.77 6.80
N THR A 10 -8.59 1.86 7.45
CA THR A 10 -8.89 1.21 8.73
C THR A 10 -9.12 -0.30 8.63
N GLN A 11 -9.28 -0.83 7.41
CA GLN A 11 -9.41 -2.26 7.15
C GLN A 11 -8.02 -2.91 6.93
N LEU A 12 -6.96 -2.13 6.74
CA LEU A 12 -5.60 -2.65 6.74
C LEU A 12 -5.10 -2.88 8.17
N HIS A 13 -4.28 -3.91 8.34
CA HIS A 13 -3.45 -4.02 9.54
C HIS A 13 -2.51 -2.78 9.63
N PRO A 14 -2.21 -2.23 10.82
CA PRO A 14 -1.34 -1.05 10.95
C PRO A 14 -0.02 -1.14 10.18
N ASN A 15 0.68 -2.28 10.26
CA ASN A 15 1.88 -2.54 9.47
C ASN A 15 1.66 -2.48 7.96
N SER A 16 0.51 -2.96 7.50
CA SER A 16 0.16 -2.97 6.09
C SER A 16 -0.11 -1.57 5.59
N TRP A 17 -0.74 -0.72 6.41
CA TRP A 17 -0.84 0.71 6.13
C TRP A 17 0.54 1.37 6.07
N ALA A 18 1.44 1.02 7.00
CA ALA A 18 2.81 1.54 7.00
C ALA A 18 3.58 1.18 5.72
N PHE A 19 3.43 -0.04 5.18
CA PHE A 19 4.03 -0.39 3.88
C PHE A 19 3.56 0.52 2.74
N VAL A 20 2.25 0.81 2.67
CA VAL A 20 1.69 1.70 1.65
C VAL A 20 2.31 3.09 1.76
N LYS A 21 2.29 3.68 2.96
CA LYS A 21 2.82 5.04 3.18
C LYS A 21 4.32 5.14 3.01
N ALA A 22 5.08 4.18 3.52
CA ALA A 22 6.52 4.17 3.38
C ALA A 22 6.96 3.97 1.92
N PHE A 23 6.21 3.18 1.14
CA PHE A 23 6.44 3.10 -0.30
C PHE A 23 6.20 4.43 -1.00
N GLU A 24 5.08 5.10 -0.73
CA GLU A 24 4.78 6.42 -1.32
C GLU A 24 5.84 7.47 -0.96
N VAL A 25 6.30 7.50 0.31
CA VAL A 25 7.35 8.42 0.77
C VAL A 25 8.70 8.10 0.13
N MET A 26 9.04 6.82 -0.01
CA MET A 26 10.27 6.38 -0.68
C MET A 26 10.26 6.81 -2.15
N CYS A 27 9.17 6.55 -2.88
CA CYS A 27 9.02 7.00 -4.26
C CYS A 27 9.20 8.52 -4.37
N LEU A 28 8.56 9.29 -3.49
CA LEU A 28 8.76 10.74 -3.42
C LEU A 28 10.25 11.11 -3.20
N GLY A 29 10.96 10.42 -2.33
CA GLY A 29 12.37 10.67 -2.04
C GLY A 29 13.32 10.35 -3.20
N PHE A 30 12.95 9.41 -4.08
CA PHE A 30 13.68 9.08 -5.31
C PHE A 30 13.14 9.80 -6.55
N GLU A 31 12.21 10.74 -6.39
CA GLU A 31 11.53 11.42 -7.50
C GLU A 31 10.83 10.44 -8.47
N LEU A 32 10.35 9.31 -7.94
CA LEU A 32 9.60 8.29 -8.67
C LEU A 32 8.11 8.49 -8.47
N GLU A 33 7.32 8.24 -9.51
CA GLU A 33 5.87 8.15 -9.39
C GLU A 33 5.47 6.80 -8.73
N PRO A 34 4.72 6.80 -7.61
CA PRO A 34 4.27 5.55 -7.00
C PRO A 34 3.32 4.78 -7.91
N SER A 35 3.73 3.59 -8.35
CA SER A 35 2.90 2.70 -9.18
C SER A 35 2.33 1.52 -8.39
N ILE A 36 1.12 1.09 -8.78
CA ILE A 36 0.49 -0.15 -8.34
C ILE A 36 1.32 -1.38 -8.74
N GLY A 37 1.77 -1.44 -9.99
CA GLY A 37 2.56 -2.55 -10.51
C GLY A 37 3.88 -2.68 -9.76
N VAL A 38 4.60 -1.57 -9.61
CA VAL A 38 5.85 -1.53 -8.82
C VAL A 38 5.61 -1.99 -7.39
N PHE A 39 4.61 -1.46 -6.70
CA PHE A 39 4.32 -1.87 -5.33
C PHE A 39 4.07 -3.39 -5.21
N PHE A 40 3.24 -3.97 -6.09
CA PHE A 40 2.93 -5.39 -6.02
C PHE A 40 4.05 -6.31 -6.57
N SER A 41 5.07 -5.76 -7.21
CA SER A 41 6.33 -6.49 -7.45
C SER A 41 7.10 -6.77 -6.15
N PHE A 42 6.95 -5.92 -5.14
CA PHE A 42 7.64 -6.07 -3.84
C PHE A 42 6.73 -6.58 -2.72
N TYR A 43 5.42 -6.40 -2.82
CA TYR A 43 4.46 -6.77 -1.78
C TYR A 43 3.29 -7.58 -2.33
N HIS A 44 2.59 -8.28 -1.44
CA HIS A 44 1.36 -8.99 -1.78
C HIS A 44 0.38 -9.00 -0.61
N ILE A 45 -0.88 -9.25 -0.93
CA ILE A 45 -1.90 -9.54 0.09
C ILE A 45 -1.63 -10.95 0.63
N LYS A 46 -1.28 -11.01 1.92
CA LYS A 46 -0.98 -12.26 2.62
C LYS A 46 -2.23 -13.12 2.70
N ASN A 47 -3.26 -12.57 3.34
CA ASN A 47 -4.54 -13.23 3.56
C ASN A 47 -5.68 -12.22 3.40
N LEU A 48 -6.79 -12.71 2.86
CA LEU A 48 -8.02 -11.98 2.67
C LEU A 48 -9.15 -12.85 3.20
N LYS A 49 -9.86 -12.36 4.21
CA LYS A 49 -11.02 -13.03 4.81
C LYS A 49 -12.17 -12.02 4.91
N PRO A 50 -13.42 -12.45 4.69
CA PRO A 50 -14.57 -11.58 4.91
C PRO A 50 -14.53 -10.98 6.32
N GLN A 51 -14.84 -9.68 6.42
CA GLN A 51 -14.97 -8.96 7.70
C GLN A 51 -13.70 -9.01 8.59
N ALA A 52 -12.53 -9.24 7.98
CA ALA A 52 -11.26 -9.26 8.68
C ALA A 52 -10.34 -8.15 8.17
N LEU A 53 -9.33 -7.83 8.99
CA LEU A 53 -8.26 -6.96 8.56
C LEU A 53 -7.47 -7.58 7.41
N VAL A 54 -7.13 -6.75 6.44
CA VAL A 54 -6.31 -7.10 5.29
C VAL A 54 -4.84 -6.88 5.66
N SER A 55 -4.02 -7.91 5.42
CA SER A 55 -2.58 -7.85 5.72
C SER A 55 -1.77 -7.97 4.44
N LEU A 56 -0.82 -7.06 4.28
CA LEU A 56 0.24 -7.05 3.27
C LEU A 56 1.51 -7.69 3.85
N SER A 57 2.28 -8.34 2.98
CA SER A 57 3.63 -8.83 3.27
C SER A 57 4.54 -8.66 2.07
N SER A 58 5.84 -8.57 2.30
CA SER A 58 6.84 -8.58 1.22
C SER A 58 6.79 -9.89 0.44
N GLN A 59 7.06 -9.79 -0.86
CA GLN A 59 7.29 -10.92 -1.73
C GLN A 59 8.52 -11.72 -1.27
N PRO A 60 8.56 -13.03 -1.52
CA PRO A 60 9.77 -13.82 -1.28
C PRO A 60 10.99 -13.19 -1.98
N ASN A 61 12.10 -13.07 -1.26
CA ASN A 61 13.37 -12.52 -1.76
C ASN A 61 13.36 -11.06 -2.24
N ARG A 62 12.27 -10.31 -2.02
CA ARG A 62 12.14 -8.90 -2.43
C ARG A 62 11.73 -8.05 -1.23
N ARG A 63 12.69 -7.73 -0.35
CA ARG A 63 12.46 -7.02 0.91
C ARG A 63 12.90 -5.56 0.82
N LEU A 64 12.03 -4.72 0.28
CA LEU A 64 12.33 -3.30 0.11
C LEU A 64 12.29 -2.51 1.44
N LEU A 65 11.33 -2.82 2.31
CA LEU A 65 11.15 -2.19 3.62
C LEU A 65 11.01 -3.29 4.68
N SER A 66 11.98 -3.48 5.57
CA SER A 66 11.96 -4.51 6.61
C SER A 66 11.43 -4.01 7.96
N LEU A 67 11.50 -2.69 8.22
CA LEU A 67 11.03 -2.04 9.45
C LEU A 67 9.59 -2.40 9.85
N TYR A 68 8.72 -2.70 8.88
CA TYR A 68 7.30 -3.02 9.13
C TYR A 68 6.97 -4.51 9.01
N ALA A 69 7.97 -5.38 8.84
CA ALA A 69 7.75 -6.82 8.70
C ALA A 69 7.27 -7.50 10.01
N SER A 70 7.50 -6.88 11.18
CA SER A 70 7.13 -7.42 12.49
C SER A 70 5.75 -6.94 12.94
N ASN A 71 4.79 -7.86 13.12
CA ASN A 71 3.40 -7.51 13.44
C ASN A 71 3.26 -6.60 14.68
N PHE A 72 2.67 -5.42 14.50
CA PHE A 72 2.26 -4.56 15.62
C PHE A 72 1.11 -5.21 16.39
N LYS A 73 1.29 -5.43 17.70
CA LYS A 73 0.32 -6.10 18.57
C LYS A 73 -0.46 -5.10 19.42
N ASN A 74 -1.59 -5.53 19.97
CA ASN A 74 -2.39 -4.79 20.96
C ASN A 74 -2.99 -3.44 20.49
N PHE A 75 -3.05 -3.17 19.18
CA PHE A 75 -3.65 -1.93 18.66
C PHE A 75 -5.18 -1.90 18.72
N LYS A 76 -5.85 -3.04 18.92
CA LYS A 76 -7.32 -3.13 18.86
C LYS A 76 -8.03 -2.35 19.98
N ASN A 77 -7.29 -1.92 21.00
CA ASN A 77 -7.81 -1.11 22.11
C ASN A 77 -7.57 0.39 21.90
N SER A 78 -7.00 0.77 20.75
CA SER A 78 -6.70 2.16 20.41
C SER A 78 -7.40 2.53 19.11
N PHE A 79 -7.91 3.76 19.03
CA PHE A 79 -8.51 4.31 17.82
C PHE A 79 -7.97 5.71 17.58
N PHE A 80 -7.87 6.08 16.31
CA PHE A 80 -7.68 7.46 15.89
C PHE A 80 -8.72 7.76 14.82
N ARG A 81 -9.26 8.98 14.84
CA ARG A 81 -10.24 9.44 13.86
C ARG A 81 -9.54 10.35 12.87
N VAL A 82 -9.55 9.97 11.59
CA VAL A 82 -9.15 10.84 10.49
C VAL A 82 -10.38 11.56 9.98
N ARG A 83 -10.27 12.87 9.76
CA ARG A 83 -11.31 13.69 9.14
C ARG A 83 -10.65 14.59 8.11
N CYS A 84 -11.31 14.82 6.98
CA CYS A 84 -10.90 15.85 6.05
C CYS A 84 -11.08 17.22 6.71
N GLY A 85 -10.09 18.09 6.60
CA GLY A 85 -10.28 19.51 6.88
C GLY A 85 -10.78 20.21 5.61
N ASP A 86 -11.45 21.35 5.77
CA ASP A 86 -12.03 22.12 4.66
C ASP A 86 -10.98 22.61 3.64
N GLN A 87 -9.70 22.65 4.05
CA GLN A 87 -8.59 23.14 3.22
C GLN A 87 -7.92 22.06 2.37
N PHE A 88 -8.26 20.78 2.54
CA PHE A 88 -7.56 19.68 1.87
C PHE A 88 -8.51 18.60 1.31
N PRO A 89 -9.56 18.98 0.54
CA PRO A 89 -10.49 18.01 -0.06
C PRO A 89 -9.77 17.02 -0.98
N ASP A 90 -8.72 17.47 -1.67
CA ASP A 90 -7.93 16.69 -2.63
C ASP A 90 -7.18 15.50 -2.01
N LEU A 91 -7.11 15.41 -0.67
CA LEU A 91 -6.59 14.22 0.01
C LEU A 91 -7.61 13.08 0.12
N MET A 92 -8.89 13.37 -0.12
CA MET A 92 -10.01 12.44 0.06
C MET A 92 -10.78 12.22 -1.24
N TYR A 93 -10.85 13.23 -2.09
CA TYR A 93 -11.62 13.24 -3.33
C TYR A 93 -10.73 13.58 -4.53
N ASP A 94 -11.07 13.08 -5.71
CA ASP A 94 -10.45 13.51 -6.97
C ASP A 94 -11.13 14.76 -7.56
N GLU A 95 -10.68 15.19 -8.74
CA GLU A 95 -11.15 16.40 -9.43
C GLU A 95 -12.66 16.38 -9.77
N VAL A 96 -13.30 15.20 -9.77
CA VAL A 96 -14.74 15.04 -10.02
C VAL A 96 -15.54 14.74 -8.75
N GLU A 97 -14.94 15.01 -7.58
CA GLU A 97 -15.49 14.75 -6.24
C GLU A 97 -15.73 13.25 -5.92
N ASP A 98 -15.12 12.33 -6.69
CA ASP A 98 -15.18 10.91 -6.39
C ASP A 98 -14.16 10.55 -5.30
N PRO A 99 -14.50 9.66 -4.35
CA PRO A 99 -13.55 9.22 -3.34
C PRO A 99 -12.28 8.61 -3.94
N LEU A 100 -11.11 9.04 -3.44
CA LEU A 100 -9.81 8.47 -3.82
C LEU A 100 -9.62 7.04 -3.30
N PHE A 101 -10.41 6.63 -2.31
CA PHE A 101 -10.43 5.29 -1.73
C PHE A 101 -11.72 5.08 -0.91
N PRO A 102 -12.11 3.83 -0.61
CA PRO A 102 -13.23 3.57 0.28
C PRO A 102 -13.01 4.17 1.67
N PHE A 103 -13.96 4.97 2.17
CA PHE A 103 -13.89 5.52 3.54
C PHE A 103 -14.31 4.51 4.61
N TYR A 104 -15.05 3.47 4.22
CA TYR A 104 -15.56 2.43 5.11
C TYR A 104 -15.13 1.05 4.66
N TRP A 105 -15.17 0.09 5.58
CA TRP A 105 -14.81 -1.29 5.30
C TRP A 105 -15.66 -1.85 4.17
N THR A 106 -15.00 -2.52 3.23
CA THR A 106 -15.67 -3.16 2.10
C THR A 106 -15.77 -4.66 2.34
N ASN A 107 -16.83 -5.28 1.80
CA ASN A 107 -17.00 -6.73 1.85
C ASN A 107 -16.34 -7.46 0.67
N ASN A 108 -15.79 -6.71 -0.29
CA ASN A 108 -15.16 -7.27 -1.49
C ASN A 108 -13.76 -6.67 -1.74
N PRO A 109 -12.82 -6.83 -0.80
CA PRO A 109 -11.45 -6.41 -1.03
C PRO A 109 -10.81 -7.27 -2.14
N ARG A 110 -9.96 -6.66 -2.97
CA ARG A 110 -9.33 -7.33 -4.11
C ARG A 110 -8.08 -8.08 -3.65
N LEU A 111 -8.01 -9.37 -3.95
CA LEU A 111 -6.82 -10.18 -3.70
C LEU A 111 -5.77 -9.93 -4.80
N ILE A 112 -4.60 -9.45 -4.41
CA ILE A 112 -3.45 -9.29 -5.31
C ILE A 112 -2.27 -10.05 -4.71
N LYS A 113 -1.76 -11.05 -5.45
CA LYS A 113 -0.66 -11.93 -5.02
C LYS A 113 0.71 -11.49 -5.53
N GLY A 114 0.75 -10.49 -6.40
CA GLY A 114 1.95 -9.92 -6.97
C GLY A 114 1.66 -9.29 -8.31
N ALA A 115 2.66 -8.62 -8.88
CA ALA A 115 2.66 -8.20 -10.27
C ALA A 115 3.28 -9.28 -11.16
N VAL A 116 2.83 -9.37 -12.41
CA VAL A 116 3.50 -10.13 -13.46
C VAL A 116 4.44 -9.16 -14.15
N PHE A 117 5.75 -9.41 -14.10
CA PHE A 117 6.77 -8.45 -14.52
C PHE A 117 6.62 -8.08 -16.01
N GLU A 118 6.30 -9.05 -16.86
CA GLU A 118 6.11 -8.86 -18.31
C GLU A 118 4.84 -8.07 -18.65
N ALA A 119 3.91 -7.94 -17.70
CA ALA A 119 2.69 -7.14 -17.87
C ALA A 119 2.85 -5.71 -17.34
N LEU A 120 4.00 -5.38 -16.75
CA LEU A 120 4.34 -4.03 -16.32
C LEU A 120 4.72 -3.17 -17.53
N SER A 121 4.42 -1.88 -17.45
CA SER A 121 4.95 -0.90 -18.41
C SER A 121 6.47 -0.80 -18.31
N ASP A 122 7.13 -0.30 -19.36
CA ASP A 122 8.59 -0.13 -19.39
C ASP A 122 9.10 0.69 -18.19
N PHE A 123 8.39 1.78 -17.85
CA PHE A 123 8.67 2.58 -16.66
C PHE A 123 8.62 1.77 -15.36
N GLU A 124 7.60 0.93 -15.20
CA GLU A 124 7.45 0.11 -14.00
C GLU A 124 8.52 -0.99 -13.93
N GLN A 125 8.88 -1.59 -15.06
CA GLN A 125 9.97 -2.57 -15.13
C GLN A 125 11.30 -1.93 -14.73
N ASP A 126 11.64 -0.78 -15.30
CA ASP A 126 12.85 -0.01 -14.98
C ASP A 126 12.88 0.38 -13.50
N THR A 127 11.75 0.83 -12.97
CA THR A 127 11.62 1.18 -11.54
C THR A 127 11.81 -0.04 -10.64
N VAL A 128 11.23 -1.20 -11.00
CA VAL A 128 11.43 -2.43 -10.23
C VAL A 128 12.90 -2.84 -10.24
N SER A 129 13.57 -2.80 -11.40
CA SER A 129 14.99 -3.11 -11.52
C SER A 129 15.87 -2.13 -10.72
N PHE A 130 15.55 -0.84 -10.75
CA PHE A 130 16.21 0.18 -9.94
C PHE A 130 16.07 -0.15 -8.44
N LEU A 131 14.85 -0.37 -7.95
CA LEU A 131 14.59 -0.63 -6.54
C LEU A 131 15.16 -1.98 -6.06
N ASP A 132 15.20 -3.01 -6.91
CA ASP A 132 15.85 -4.29 -6.60
C ASP A 132 17.35 -4.12 -6.32
N SER A 133 18.00 -3.13 -6.94
CA SER A 133 19.43 -2.87 -6.72
C SER A 133 19.75 -2.37 -5.30
N TYR A 134 18.76 -1.87 -4.56
CA TYR A 134 18.96 -1.31 -3.22
C TYR A 134 18.79 -2.31 -2.07
N ALA A 135 18.41 -3.58 -2.35
CA ALA A 135 18.31 -4.76 -1.47
C ALA A 135 17.62 -4.63 -0.07
N LEU A 136 17.85 -3.55 0.69
CA LEU A 136 17.15 -3.09 1.89
C LEU A 136 17.30 -1.55 2.00
N MET A 137 16.19 -0.81 1.98
CA MET A 137 16.18 0.66 2.01
C MET A 137 16.17 1.27 3.42
N ASP A 138 16.26 0.44 4.46
CA ASP A 138 16.07 0.81 5.86
C ASP A 138 17.33 0.66 6.72
N THR A 139 18.49 0.93 6.12
CA THR A 139 19.78 1.08 6.84
C THR A 139 20.09 2.52 7.18
#